data_AF-A0A2W1N069-F1
#
_entry.id   AF-A0A2W1N069-F1
#
_cell.length_a   1.000
_cell.length_b   1.000
_cell.length_c   1.000
_cell.angle_alpha   90.00
_cell.angle_beta   90.00
_cell.angle_gamma   90.00
#
_symmetry.space_group_name_H-M   'P 1'
#
loop_
_entity.id
_entity.type
_entity.pdbx_description
1 polymer ?
#
loop_
_entity_poly.entity_id
_entity_poly.type
_entity_poly.pdbx_seq_one_letter_code
_entity_poly.pdbx_strand_id
1 'polypeptide(L)' 'MCIADLIPMRYELQEIYYFVTPLIRKQQDVRLVVQMGHIGTITDICFNATGELISAALVDNNKAIWNVGKGEMAKKIM' A
#
# COMPACT_ATOMS: atom_id res chain seq x y z
N MET A 1 30.30 28.71 33.71
CA MET A 1 30.15 28.93 32.25
C MET A 1 29.27 27.80 31.75
N CYS A 2 27.96 28.05 31.61
CA CYS A 2 26.97 27.02 31.30
C CYS A 2 26.87 26.89 29.78
N ILE A 3 26.77 25.67 29.29
CA ILE A 3 26.88 25.26 27.88
C ILE A 3 25.65 25.66 27.03
N ALA A 4 24.80 26.56 27.52
CA ALA A 4 23.52 26.92 26.92
C ALA A 4 23.59 28.11 25.94
N ASP A 5 24.73 28.81 25.85
CA ASP A 5 24.85 30.05 25.09
C ASP A 5 25.25 29.85 23.60
N LEU A 6 25.20 28.61 23.07
CA LEU A 6 25.71 28.27 21.73
C LEU A 6 24.68 27.71 20.73
N ILE A 7 23.37 27.85 20.96
CA ILE A 7 22.38 27.40 19.96
C ILE A 7 21.29 28.46 19.70
N PRO A 8 21.54 29.46 18.84
CA PRO A 8 20.48 30.26 18.24
C PRO A 8 19.85 29.57 17.01
N MET A 9 20.25 28.33 16.68
CA MET A 9 19.99 27.70 15.37
C MET A 9 19.06 26.48 15.46
N ARG A 10 18.13 26.43 16.42
CA ARG A 10 17.24 25.26 16.63
C ARG A 10 15.81 25.46 16.12
N TYR A 11 15.35 26.71 16.05
CA TYR A 11 13.97 27.04 15.68
C TYR A 11 13.75 27.10 14.15
N GLU A 12 14.74 27.58 13.39
CA GLU A 12 14.65 27.71 11.92
C GLU A 12 14.51 26.34 11.22
N LEU A 13 15.21 25.31 11.71
CA LEU A 13 15.13 23.97 11.14
C LEU A 13 13.76 23.32 11.35
N GLN A 14 13.03 23.68 12.41
CA GLN A 14 11.71 23.13 12.70
C GLN A 14 10.67 23.71 11.75
N GLU A 15 10.72 25.02 11.48
CA GLU A 15 9.86 25.65 10.48
C GLU A 15 10.13 25.08 9.09
N ILE A 16 11.40 24.96 8.70
CA ILE A 16 11.79 24.34 7.42
C ILE A 16 11.20 22.92 7.35
N TYR A 17 11.40 22.08 8.37
CA TYR A 17 10.86 20.71 8.41
C TYR A 17 9.33 20.64 8.20
N TYR A 18 8.56 21.52 8.86
CA TYR A 18 7.12 21.61 8.66
C TYR A 18 6.72 22.10 7.26
N PHE A 19 7.53 22.96 6.64
CA PHE A 19 7.32 23.43 5.27
C PHE A 19 7.69 22.38 4.20
N VAL A 20 8.76 21.58 4.40
CA VAL A 20 9.18 20.57 3.39
C VAL A 20 8.47 19.22 3.52
N THR A 21 7.97 18.84 4.70
CA THR A 21 7.26 17.56 4.88
C THR A 21 6.07 17.34 3.93
N PRO A 22 5.20 18.32 3.62
CA PRO A 22 4.15 18.13 2.61
C PRO A 22 4.69 18.02 1.18
N LEU A 23 5.85 18.59 0.85
CA LEU A 23 6.48 18.50 -0.48
C LEU A 23 7.11 17.13 -0.76
N ILE A 24 7.38 16.33 0.29
CA ILE A 24 7.95 14.98 0.20
C ILE A 24 6.84 13.90 0.33
N ARG A 25 5.57 14.29 0.47
CA ARG A 25 4.47 13.32 0.37
C ARG A 25 4.39 12.81 -1.06
N LYS A 26 5.07 11.70 -1.31
CA LYS A 26 4.93 10.89 -2.51
C LYS A 26 3.45 10.55 -2.63
N GLN A 27 2.75 11.22 -3.55
CA GLN A 27 1.35 10.97 -3.81
C GLN A 27 1.21 9.50 -4.21
N GLN A 28 0.53 8.71 -3.38
CA GLN A 28 0.27 7.31 -3.67
C GLN A 28 -0.74 7.26 -4.81
N ASP A 29 -0.29 6.95 -6.03
CA ASP A 29 -1.15 6.66 -7.18
C ASP A 29 -1.82 5.29 -6.94
N VAL A 30 -2.86 5.28 -6.10
CA VAL A 30 -3.66 4.08 -5.82
C VAL A 30 -4.62 3.88 -6.99
N ARG A 31 -4.34 2.89 -7.82
CA ARG A 31 -5.22 2.50 -8.92
C ARG A 31 -6.20 1.42 -8.46
N LEU A 32 -7.48 1.73 -8.57
CA LEU A 32 -8.55 0.73 -8.41
C LEU A 32 -8.59 -0.15 -9.65
N VAL A 33 -8.35 -1.44 -9.46
CA VAL A 33 -8.58 -2.45 -10.49
C VAL A 33 -9.85 -3.21 -10.13
N VAL A 34 -10.93 -2.90 -10.84
CA VAL A 34 -12.22 -3.57 -10.68
C VAL A 34 -12.31 -4.68 -11.71
N GLN A 35 -12.42 -5.92 -11.25
CA GLN A 35 -12.50 -7.06 -12.16
C GLN A 35 -13.75 -7.90 -11.90
N MET A 36 -14.67 -7.80 -12.86
CA MET A 36 -16.00 -8.42 -12.87
C MET A 36 -16.00 -9.89 -13.33
N GLY A 37 -14.82 -10.54 -13.38
CA GLY A 37 -14.67 -11.88 -13.95
C GLY A 37 -15.11 -13.03 -13.02
N HIS A 38 -15.44 -12.73 -11.77
CA HIS A 38 -15.86 -13.72 -10.77
C HIS A 38 -17.37 -13.74 -10.65
N ILE A 39 -17.96 -14.93 -10.84
CA ILE A 39 -19.40 -15.17 -10.77
C ILE A 39 -19.82 -15.48 -9.32
N GLY A 40 -18.87 -15.87 -8.46
CA GLY A 40 -19.10 -16.21 -7.05
C GLY A 40 -18.69 -15.08 -6.11
N THR A 41 -19.37 -15.00 -4.96
CA THR A 41 -19.03 -14.05 -3.89
C THR A 41 -17.69 -14.42 -3.29
N ILE A 42 -16.78 -13.45 -3.14
CA ILE A 42 -15.50 -13.65 -2.45
C ILE A 42 -15.78 -13.69 -0.95
N THR A 43 -15.38 -14.78 -0.29
CA THR A 43 -15.55 -14.96 1.16
C THR A 43 -14.31 -14.58 1.93
N ASP A 44 -13.13 -14.72 1.32
CA ASP A 44 -11.85 -14.51 1.99
C ASP A 44 -10.75 -14.14 0.99
N ILE A 45 -9.74 -13.41 1.47
CA ILE A 45 -8.55 -13.01 0.70
C ILE A 45 -7.28 -13.13 1.54
N CYS A 46 -6.21 -13.65 0.96
CA CYS A 46 -4.92 -13.78 1.63
C CYS A 46 -3.75 -13.53 0.67
N PHE A 47 -2.75 -12.78 1.12
CA PHE A 47 -1.49 -12.58 0.40
C PHE A 47 -0.57 -13.78 0.54
N ASN A 48 0.27 -14.02 -0.46
CA ASN A 48 1.42 -14.91 -0.31
C ASN A 48 2.52 -14.25 0.54
N ALA A 49 3.52 -15.04 0.98
CA ALA A 49 4.60 -14.55 1.84
C ALA A 49 5.42 -13.38 1.24
N THR A 50 5.49 -13.28 -0.09
CA THR A 50 6.21 -12.20 -0.79
C THR A 50 5.35 -10.98 -1.10
N GLY A 51 4.03 -11.05 -0.91
CA GLY A 51 3.07 -9.99 -1.25
C GLY A 51 2.80 -9.81 -2.75
N GLU A 52 3.38 -10.65 -3.61
CA GLU A 52 3.25 -10.55 -5.06
C GLU A 52 1.94 -11.15 -5.59
N LEU A 53 1.32 -12.05 -4.81
CA LEU A 53 0.10 -12.75 -5.17
C LEU A 53 -0.98 -12.60 -4.11
N ILE A 54 -2.22 -12.47 -4.56
CA ILE A 54 -3.41 -12.58 -3.70
C ILE A 54 -4.17 -13.84 -4.07
N SER A 55 -4.46 -14.65 -3.08
CA SER A 55 -5.44 -15.73 -3.16
C SER A 55 -6.80 -15.22 -2.69
N ALA A 56 -7.85 -15.55 -3.42
CA ALA A 56 -9.23 -15.26 -3.06
C ALA A 56 -10.04 -16.55 -3.05
N ALA A 57 -10.79 -16.79 -1.97
CA ALA A 57 -11.73 -17.90 -1.85
C ALA A 57 -13.13 -17.43 -2.27
N LEU A 58 -13.82 -18.24 -3.06
CA LEU A 58 -15.19 -17.97 -3.49
C LEU A 58 -16.16 -18.95 -2.81
N VAL A 59 -17.42 -18.51 -2.66
CA VAL A 59 -18.52 -19.32 -2.11
C VAL A 59 -18.67 -20.67 -2.82
N ASP A 60 -18.44 -20.72 -4.13
CA ASP A 60 -18.68 -21.91 -4.95
C ASP A 60 -17.49 -22.91 -4.96
N ASN A 61 -16.67 -22.93 -3.91
CA ASN A 61 -15.39 -23.66 -3.80
C ASN A 61 -14.30 -23.27 -4.84
N ASN A 62 -14.63 -22.38 -5.76
CA ASN A 62 -13.67 -21.81 -6.70
C ASN A 62 -12.63 -20.97 -5.95
N LYS A 63 -11.40 -20.97 -6.45
CA LYS A 63 -10.31 -20.13 -5.93
C LYS A 63 -9.74 -19.29 -7.06
N ALA A 64 -9.42 -18.04 -6.77
CA ALA A 64 -8.77 -17.16 -7.72
C ALA A 64 -7.39 -16.77 -7.19
N ILE A 65 -6.41 -16.70 -8.09
CA ILE A 65 -5.07 -16.17 -7.82
C ILE A 65 -4.88 -14.93 -8.68
N TRP A 66 -4.38 -13.88 -8.04
CA TRP A 66 -4.16 -12.56 -8.63
C TRP A 66 -2.68 -12.19 -8.55
N ASN A 67 -2.18 -11.56 -9.60
CA ASN A 67 -0.86 -10.93 -9.59
C ASN A 67 -0.99 -9.45 -9.23
N VAL A 68 -0.38 -9.05 -8.11
CA VAL A 68 -0.49 -7.69 -7.57
C VAL A 68 0.21 -6.67 -8.44
N GLY A 69 1.39 -7.00 -8.99
CA GLY A 69 2.19 -6.07 -9.80
C GLY A 69 1.56 -5.75 -11.16
N LYS A 70 0.78 -6.69 -11.72
CA LYS A 70 0.09 -6.50 -12.99
C LYS A 70 -1.36 -6.04 -12.83
N GLY A 71 -1.97 -6.27 -11.66
CA GLY A 71 -3.40 -6.03 -11.46
C GLY A 71 -4.29 -7.02 -12.21
N GLU A 72 -3.79 -8.20 -12.55
CA GLU A 72 -4.51 -9.18 -13.37
C GLU A 72 -4.74 -10.49 -12.63
N MET A 73 -5.83 -11.19 -12.97
CA MET A 73 -6.07 -12.55 -12.47
C MET A 73 -5.10 -13.50 -13.15
N ALA A 74 -4.17 -14.06 -12.37
CA ALA A 74 -3.17 -15.01 -12.84
C ALA A 74 -3.79 -16.39 -13.11
N LYS A 75 -4.74 -16.83 -12.27
CA LYS A 75 -5.36 -18.14 -12.42
C LYS A 75 -6.72 -18.23 -11.75
N LYS A 76 -7.66 -18.88 -12.42
CA LYS A 76 -8.88 -19.40 -11.81
C LYS A 76 -8.72 -20.90 -11.59
N ILE A 77 -8.99 -21.36 -10.39
CA ILE A 77 -9.02 -22.78 -10.01
C ILE A 77 -10.49 -23.08 -9.74
N MET A 78 -11.05 -23.94 -10.58
CA MET A 78 -12.42 -24.44 -10.52
C MET A 78 -12.42 -25.88 -10.04
#